data_AF-A0A527GVP4-F1
#
_entry.id   AF-A0A527GVP4-F1
#
_cell.length_a   1.000
_cell.length_b   1.000
_cell.length_c   1.000
_cell.angle_alpha   90.00
_cell.angle_beta   90.00
_cell.angle_gamma   90.00
#
_symmetry.space_group_name_H-M   'P 1'
#
loop_
_entity.id
_entity.type
_entity.pdbx_description
1 polymer ?
#
loop_
_entity_poly.entity_id
_entity_poly.type
_entity_poly.pdbx_seq_one_letter_code
_entity_poly.pdbx_strand_id
1 'polypeptide(L)'
;VAANPDAGTVAVTSPEGNSLAVIDAASGRVVATKSLVEVCGLAPDGADFMATTGAGEIVGGAGGSRAEPDYVWDNHMLRIAAAG
;
A
#
# COMPACT_ATOMS: atom_id res chain seq x y z
N VAL A 1 6.23 2.82 3.19
CA VAL A 1 6.59 1.42 3.57
C VAL A 1 5.61 0.93 4.62
N ALA A 2 5.19 -0.33 4.57
CA ALA A 2 4.34 -0.94 5.59
C ALA A 2 4.69 -2.43 5.77
N ALA A 3 4.51 -2.95 6.98
CA ALA A 3 4.65 -4.37 7.27
C ALA A 3 3.28 -5.01 7.44
N ASN A 4 3.11 -6.23 6.94
CA ASN A 4 1.96 -7.09 7.18
C ASN A 4 2.44 -8.37 7.89
N PRO A 5 2.40 -8.41 9.24
CA PRO A 5 2.88 -9.56 10.00
C PRO A 5 2.02 -10.80 9.79
N ASP A 6 0.72 -10.64 9.52
CA ASP A 6 -0.21 -11.76 9.30
C ASP A 6 0.12 -12.51 8.00
N ALA A 7 0.56 -11.78 6.98
CA ALA A 7 0.98 -12.34 5.69
C ALA A 7 2.48 -12.62 5.59
N GLY A 8 3.29 -12.19 6.56
CA GLY A 8 4.76 -12.31 6.50
C GLY A 8 5.40 -11.47 5.39
N THR A 9 4.83 -10.32 5.04
CA THR A 9 5.30 -9.49 3.92
C THR A 9 5.56 -8.03 4.31
N VAL A 10 6.37 -7.34 3.51
CA VAL A 10 6.64 -5.90 3.60
C VAL A 10 6.35 -5.27 2.25
N ALA A 11 5.61 -4.15 2.24
CA ALA A 11 5.39 -3.34 1.05
C ALA A 11 6.20 -2.05 1.09
N VAL A 12 6.79 -1.70 -0.05
CA VAL A 12 7.48 -0.42 -0.27
C VAL A 12 6.90 0.28 -1.49
N THR A 13 6.89 1.61 -1.45
CA THR A 13 6.41 2.47 -2.53
C THR A 13 7.53 3.38 -3.01
N SER A 14 7.49 3.72 -4.29
CA SER A 14 8.32 4.74 -4.93
C SER A 14 7.38 5.70 -5.65
N PRO A 15 7.04 6.86 -5.03
CA PRO A 15 6.11 7.82 -5.62
C PRO A 15 6.57 8.27 -7.01
N GLU A 16 7.80 8.77 -7.12
CA GLU A 16 8.41 9.18 -8.39
C GLU A 16 8.63 8.01 -9.35
N GLY A 17 8.81 6.80 -8.81
CA GLY A 17 8.94 5.58 -9.60
C GLY A 17 7.61 4.94 -10.00
N ASN A 18 6.47 5.53 -9.65
CA ASN A 18 5.11 5.05 -9.93
C ASN A 18 4.93 3.55 -9.64
N SER A 19 5.49 3.08 -8.53
CA SER A 19 5.55 1.64 -8.25
C SER A 19 5.44 1.27 -6.78
N LEU A 20 4.86 0.10 -6.57
CA LEU A 20 4.78 -0.61 -5.31
C LEU A 20 5.41 -1.98 -5.49
N ALA A 21 6.20 -2.42 -4.51
CA ALA A 21 6.73 -3.78 -4.43
C ALA A 21 6.32 -4.42 -3.10
N VAL A 22 5.91 -5.69 -3.18
CA VAL A 22 5.67 -6.55 -2.00
C VAL A 22 6.80 -7.55 -1.91
N ILE A 23 7.38 -7.66 -0.72
CA ILE A 23 8.56 -8.44 -0.41
C ILE A 23 8.18 -9.49 0.64
N ASP A 24 8.54 -10.74 0.40
CA ASP A 24 8.50 -11.78 1.42
C ASP A 24 9.54 -11.46 2.50
N ALA A 25 9.08 -11.29 3.75
CA ALA A 25 9.92 -10.78 4.82
C ALA A 25 11.03 -11.76 5.25
N ALA A 26 10.81 -13.06 5.06
CA ALA A 26 11.76 -14.09 5.45
C ALA A 26 12.92 -14.23 4.45
N SER A 27 12.62 -14.20 3.15
CA SER A 27 13.59 -14.45 2.08
C SER A 27 14.12 -13.17 1.42
N GLY A 28 13.45 -12.03 1.61
CA GLY A 28 13.76 -10.77 0.94
C GLY A 28 13.41 -10.76 -0.56
N ARG A 29 12.70 -11.77 -1.06
CA ARG A 29 12.29 -11.83 -2.47
C ARG A 29 11.11 -10.90 -2.73
N VAL A 30 11.16 -10.19 -3.86
CA VAL A 30 9.98 -9.50 -4.39
C VAL A 30 8.99 -10.55 -4.89
N VAL A 31 7.81 -10.57 -4.30
CA VAL A 31 6.74 -11.52 -4.64
C VAL A 31 5.64 -10.89 -5.50
N ALA A 32 5.54 -9.56 -5.50
CA ALA A 32 4.65 -8.83 -6.39
C ALA A 32 5.16 -7.41 -6.66
N THR A 33 4.82 -6.87 -7.82
CA THR A 33 4.96 -5.46 -8.15
C THR A 33 3.65 -4.93 -8.75
N LYS A 34 3.33 -3.68 -8.46
CA LYS A 34 2.17 -2.97 -9.03
C LYS A 34 2.63 -1.60 -9.54
N SER A 35 2.20 -1.23 -10.74
CA SER A 35 2.37 0.13 -11.26
C SER A 35 1.19 0.98 -10.80
N LEU A 36 1.49 2.04 -10.08
CA LEU A 36 0.48 2.96 -9.55
C LEU A 36 1.10 4.36 -9.48
N VAL A 37 0.45 5.32 -10.15
CA VAL A 37 0.96 6.69 -10.29
C VAL A 37 1.07 7.35 -8.92
N GLU A 38 2.21 7.95 -8.62
CA GLU A 38 2.47 8.70 -7.39
C GLU A 38 2.06 7.95 -6.11
N VAL A 39 2.22 6.62 -6.11
CA VAL A 39 1.84 5.80 -4.95
C VAL A 39 2.72 6.14 -3.74
N CYS A 40 2.07 6.49 -2.63
CA CYS A 40 2.72 7.03 -1.45
C CYS A 40 2.36 6.24 -0.20
N GLY A 41 1.08 6.28 0.21
CA GLY A 41 0.61 5.68 1.45
C GLY A 41 0.42 4.16 1.35
N LEU A 42 0.68 3.46 2.44
CA LEU A 42 0.56 2.01 2.55
C LEU A 42 0.08 1.57 3.93
N ALA A 43 -0.88 0.65 3.97
CA ALA A 43 -1.24 -0.07 5.20
C ALA A 43 -1.61 -1.52 4.89
N PRO A 44 -1.41 -2.45 5.84
CA PRO A 44 -1.87 -3.83 5.67
C PRO A 44 -3.39 -3.90 5.49
N ASP A 45 -3.83 -4.77 4.59
CA ASP A 45 -5.24 -5.04 4.30
C ASP A 45 -5.52 -6.52 4.09
N GLY A 46 -5.86 -7.22 5.18
CA GLY A 46 -5.96 -8.67 5.18
C GLY A 46 -4.62 -9.30 4.84
N ALA A 47 -4.58 -10.15 3.80
CA ALA A 47 -3.33 -10.73 3.30
C ALA A 47 -2.54 -9.80 2.36
N ASP A 48 -3.10 -8.64 2.00
CA ASP A 48 -2.57 -7.70 1.01
C ASP A 48 -2.24 -6.34 1.66
N PHE A 49 -2.12 -5.31 0.83
CA PHE A 49 -1.91 -3.92 1.22
C PHE A 49 -2.92 -3.01 0.52
N MET A 50 -3.43 -2.05 1.27
CA MET A 50 -4.09 -0.87 0.76
C MET A 50 -3.04 0.20 0.45
N ALA A 51 -3.27 0.98 -0.59
CA ALA A 51 -2.39 2.06 -1.03
C ALA A 51 -3.16 3.35 -1.35
N THR A 52 -2.50 4.50 -1.19
CA THR A 52 -2.97 5.80 -1.68
C THR A 52 -1.96 6.43 -2.63
N THR A 53 -2.42 7.38 -3.44
CA THR A 53 -1.58 8.14 -4.37
C THR A 53 -1.65 9.64 -4.16
N GLY A 54 -0.64 10.37 -4.66
CA GLY A 54 -0.65 11.83 -4.74
C GLY A 54 -1.78 12.39 -5.62
N ALA A 55 -2.26 11.60 -6.60
CA ALA A 55 -3.38 11.94 -7.46
C ALA A 55 -4.77 11.70 -6.82
N GLY A 56 -4.82 11.32 -5.55
CA GLY A 56 -6.06 11.11 -4.81
C GLY A 56 -6.71 9.74 -5.03
N GLU A 57 -6.00 8.75 -5.59
CA GLU A 57 -6.53 7.38 -5.69
C GLU A 57 -6.31 6.61 -4.39
N ILE A 58 -7.30 5.80 -4.04
CA ILE A 58 -7.28 4.86 -2.93
C ILE A 58 -7.50 3.46 -3.51
N VAL A 59 -6.55 2.56 -3.34
CA VAL A 59 -6.59 1.19 -3.87
C VAL A 59 -6.57 0.20 -2.70
N GLY A 60 -7.62 -0.61 -2.55
CA GLY A 60 -7.71 -1.66 -1.54
C GLY A 60 -6.89 -2.90 -1.90
N GLY A 61 -6.57 -3.73 -0.90
CA GLY A 61 -5.77 -4.94 -1.11
C GLY A 61 -6.41 -5.92 -2.09
N ALA A 62 -7.74 -6.06 -1.99
CA ALA A 62 -8.56 -6.90 -2.87
C ALA A 62 -8.83 -6.30 -4.26
N GLY A 63 -8.22 -5.16 -4.62
CA GLY A 63 -8.27 -4.56 -5.95
C GLY A 63 -9.41 -3.57 -6.22
N GLY A 64 -10.25 -3.26 -5.23
CA GLY A 64 -11.21 -2.15 -5.33
C GLY A 64 -10.49 -0.80 -5.32
N SER A 65 -10.98 0.18 -6.08
CA SER A 65 -10.45 1.55 -6.05
C SER A 65 -11.52 2.60 -5.81
N ARG A 66 -11.11 3.73 -5.22
CA ARG A 66 -11.92 4.90 -4.97
C ARG A 66 -11.09 6.15 -5.28
N ALA A 67 -11.69 7.09 -6.01
CA ALA A 67 -11.05 8.37 -6.33
C ALA A 67 -11.52 9.46 -5.37
N GLU A 68 -10.56 10.20 -4.82
CA GLU A 68 -10.72 11.31 -3.88
C GLU A 68 -9.83 12.49 -4.34
N PRO A 69 -10.11 13.08 -5.52
CA PRO A 69 -9.19 13.99 -6.22
C PRO A 69 -8.97 15.32 -5.49
N ASP A 70 -9.84 15.66 -4.53
CA ASP A 70 -9.69 16.86 -3.69
C ASP A 70 -8.62 16.69 -2.59
N TYR A 71 -8.07 15.47 -2.43
CA TYR A 71 -7.12 15.12 -1.39
C TYR A 71 -5.81 14.61 -1.97
N VAL A 72 -4.70 15.16 -1.46
CA VAL A 72 -3.34 14.67 -1.73
C VAL A 72 -2.89 13.89 -0.50
N TRP A 73 -2.67 12.60 -0.67
CA TRP A 73 -2.27 11.71 0.43
C TRP A 73 -0.75 11.75 0.63
N ASP A 74 -0.31 11.81 1.88
CA ASP A 74 1.10 11.61 2.25
C ASP A 74 1.41 10.11 2.44
N ASN A 75 2.69 9.77 2.56
CA ASN A 75 3.21 8.41 2.63
C ASN A 75 2.78 7.61 3.87
N HIS A 76 2.26 8.27 4.90
CA HIS A 76 2.00 7.66 6.20
C HIS A 76 0.53 7.21 6.31
N MET A 77 0.30 5.91 6.22
CA MET A 77 -1.01 5.29 6.44
C MET A 77 -0.92 4.23 7.54
N LEU A 78 -1.95 4.15 8.39
CA LEU A 78 -2.03 3.18 9.48
C LEU A 78 -3.42 2.54 9.48
N ARG A 79 -3.46 1.21 9.57
CA ARG A 79 -4.72 0.49 9.83
C ARG A 79 -5.12 0.70 11.28
N ILE A 80 -6.30 1.25 11.51
CA ILE A 80 -6.89 1.38 12.86
C ILE A 80 -7.73 0.13 13.12
N ALA A 81 -7.42 -0.59 14.21
CA ALA A 81 -8.28 -1.70 14.65
C ALA A 81 -9.62 -1.14 15.16
N ALA A 82 -10.72 -1.85 14.89
CA ALA A 82 -11.98 -1.51 15.53
C ALA A 82 -11.81 -1.59 17.06
N ALA A 83 -12.29 -0.57 17.78
CA ALA A 83 -12.42 -0.66 19.22
C ALA A 83 -13.37 -1.82 19.53
N GLY A 84 -12.91 -2.77 20.36
CA GLY A 84 -13.69 -3.93 20.78
C GLY A 84 -14.84 -3.59 21.71
#